data_AF-A0A6G2KWE4-F1
#
_entry.id   AF-A0A6G2KWE4-F1
#
_cell.length_a   1.000
_cell.length_b   1.000
_cell.length_c   1.000
_cell.angle_alpha   90.00
_cell.angle_beta   90.00
_cell.angle_gamma   90.00
#
_symmetry.space_group_name_H-M   'P 1'
#
loop_
_entity.id
_entity.type
_entity.pdbx_description
1 polymer ?
#
loop_
_entity_poly.entity_id
_entity_poly.type
_entity_poly.pdbx_seq_one_letter_code
_entity_poly.pdbx_strand_id
1 'polypeptide(L)'
;MVGIGTPLLNAGRTKLQDVFLSTACIDALQVLNPESIKPTEMVELILKTIHPIEMLRDRKMRNALLDSLNRNSALDLAKYLGITSGDNPYKFITKLKFYKNSDYEQKLFKFFELEWEEYKTADKRDIDVAVADRPLFDHQIAAIVELKRKLDKSRVLLHMPTGSGKTRTVMRVVADRFLDNCDELVIWLAYSGELCEQAIEEFKEAWKYTGNSEIPIYRFFGSHNTDLIKFSKRGLIVAG
;
A
#
# COMPACT_ATOMS: atom_id res chain seq x y z
N MET A 1 28.09 17.74 -16.23
CA MET A 1 26.80 17.07 -16.00
C MET A 1 26.42 17.31 -14.54
N VAL A 2 25.14 17.46 -14.24
CA VAL A 2 24.67 18.01 -12.96
C VAL A 2 23.52 17.14 -12.45
N GLY A 3 23.71 16.39 -11.35
CA GLY A 3 22.61 15.65 -10.73
C GLY A 3 21.53 16.55 -10.12
N ILE A 4 20.29 16.06 -10.01
CA ILE A 4 19.11 16.83 -9.54
C ILE A 4 19.25 17.40 -8.13
N GLY A 5 20.04 16.77 -7.26
CA GLY A 5 20.28 17.26 -5.90
C GLY A 5 20.95 18.64 -5.85
N THR A 6 21.80 18.98 -6.82
CA THR A 6 22.52 20.28 -6.85
C THR A 6 21.58 21.47 -7.09
N PRO A 7 20.70 21.46 -8.13
CA PRO A 7 19.68 22.49 -8.28
C PRO A 7 18.72 22.54 -7.08
N LEU A 8 18.27 21.39 -6.55
CA LEU A 8 17.38 21.38 -5.38
C LEU A 8 18.01 22.02 -4.14
N LEU A 9 19.32 21.85 -3.94
CA LEU A 9 20.04 22.51 -2.85
C LEU A 9 20.10 24.03 -3.02
N ASN A 10 20.14 24.50 -4.27
CA ASN A 10 20.06 25.92 -4.61
C ASN A 10 18.61 26.45 -4.58
N ALA A 11 17.61 25.58 -4.59
CA ALA A 11 16.23 25.98 -4.45
C ALA A 11 15.98 26.44 -3.00
N GLY A 12 15.65 27.72 -2.84
CA GLY A 12 15.32 28.27 -1.53
C GLY A 12 14.13 27.57 -0.88
N ARG A 13 14.07 27.60 0.45
CA ARG A 13 13.05 26.93 1.27
C ARG A 13 11.62 27.17 0.78
N THR A 14 11.24 28.42 0.53
CA THR A 14 9.90 28.81 0.03
C THR A 14 9.51 28.06 -1.23
N LYS A 15 10.46 27.93 -2.17
CA LYS A 15 10.25 27.23 -3.44
C LYS A 15 10.06 25.72 -3.27
N LEU A 16 10.70 25.14 -2.25
CA LEU A 16 10.50 23.74 -1.87
C LEU A 16 9.09 23.50 -1.31
N GLN A 17 8.57 24.42 -0.48
CA GLN A 17 7.21 24.33 0.08
C GLN A 17 6.12 24.54 -0.99
N ASP A 18 6.35 25.42 -1.95
CA ASP A 18 5.29 25.75 -2.91
C ASP A 18 5.15 24.69 -4.02
N VAL A 19 6.22 23.92 -4.28
CA VAL A 19 6.33 23.08 -5.47
C VAL A 19 6.55 21.59 -5.18
N PHE A 20 7.34 21.25 -4.16
CA PHE A 20 7.78 19.86 -3.95
C PHE A 20 7.15 19.20 -2.73
N LEU A 21 6.88 19.94 -1.65
CA LEU A 21 6.31 19.43 -0.40
C LEU A 21 5.21 20.36 0.10
N SER A 22 4.05 19.84 0.51
CA SER A 22 2.99 20.70 1.05
C SER A 22 3.41 21.40 2.36
N THR A 23 2.79 22.55 2.67
CA THR A 23 2.97 23.27 3.94
C THR A 23 2.71 22.35 5.14
N ALA A 24 1.65 21.54 5.08
CA ALA A 24 1.32 20.57 6.14
C ALA A 24 2.44 19.52 6.35
N CYS A 25 3.10 19.07 5.27
CA CYS A 25 4.23 18.15 5.39
C CYS A 25 5.41 18.81 6.10
N ILE A 26 5.72 20.07 5.77
CA ILE A 26 6.85 20.77 6.39
C ILE A 26 6.55 21.12 7.84
N ASP A 27 5.33 21.57 8.14
CA ASP A 27 4.90 21.86 9.51
C ASP A 27 4.95 20.60 10.38
N ALA A 28 4.49 19.45 9.86
CA ALA A 28 4.58 18.17 10.55
C ALA A 28 6.04 17.76 10.82
N LEU A 29 6.94 17.96 9.85
CA LEU A 29 8.36 17.65 10.05
C LEU A 29 9.02 18.58 11.08
N GLN A 30 8.60 19.85 11.17
CA GLN A 30 9.08 20.78 12.20
C GLN A 30 8.57 20.44 13.61
N VAL A 31 7.37 19.86 13.72
CA VAL A 31 6.84 19.36 14.99
C VAL A 31 7.60 18.11 15.43
N LEU A 32 7.93 17.21 14.49
CA LEU A 32 8.67 15.98 14.75
C LEU A 32 10.16 16.21 15.02
N ASN A 33 10.74 17.24 14.40
CA ASN A 33 12.11 17.67 14.63
C ASN A 33 12.15 19.19 14.88
N PRO A 34 12.19 19.63 16.15
CA PRO A 34 12.17 21.05 16.51
C PRO A 34 13.40 21.82 16.02
N GLU A 35 14.50 21.14 15.69
CA GLU A 35 15.63 21.76 15.02
C GLU A 35 15.26 22.06 13.56
N SER A 36 15.63 23.24 13.07
CA SER A 36 15.35 23.62 11.68
C SER A 36 15.98 22.62 10.71
N ILE A 37 15.13 21.89 9.97
CA ILE A 37 15.56 20.93 8.93
C ILE A 37 16.53 21.62 7.99
N LYS A 38 17.73 21.06 7.84
CA LYS A 38 18.75 21.63 6.96
C LYS A 38 18.29 21.48 5.50
N PRO A 39 18.67 22.41 4.60
CA PRO A 39 18.34 22.29 3.19
C PRO A 39 18.73 20.93 2.59
N THR A 40 19.88 20.38 2.98
CA THR A 40 20.37 19.06 2.55
C THR A 40 19.43 17.91 2.93
N GLU A 41 18.89 17.91 4.15
CA GLU A 41 17.96 16.90 4.64
C GLU A 41 16.62 16.97 3.90
N MET A 42 16.19 18.19 3.57
CA MET A 42 14.98 18.41 2.77
C MET A 42 15.15 17.87 1.34
N VAL A 43 16.31 18.10 0.72
CA VAL A 43 16.63 17.55 -0.61
C VAL A 43 16.64 16.02 -0.57
N GLU A 44 17.25 15.42 0.45
CA GLU A 44 17.24 13.96 0.61
C GLU A 44 15.83 13.41 0.74
N LEU A 45 14.97 14.06 1.52
CA LEU A 45 13.58 13.64 1.68
C LEU A 45 12.83 13.71 0.34
N ILE A 46 12.97 14.82 -0.38
CA ILE A 46 12.35 15.02 -1.69
C ILE A 46 12.80 13.94 -2.69
N LEU A 47 14.09 13.61 -2.72
CA LEU A 47 14.64 12.55 -3.58
C LEU A 47 14.23 11.14 -3.16
N LYS A 48 13.92 10.91 -1.87
CA LYS A 48 13.39 9.64 -1.36
C LYS A 48 11.88 9.49 -1.61
N THR A 49 11.15 10.60 -1.69
CA THR A 49 9.69 10.60 -1.83
C THR A 49 9.22 10.66 -3.28
N ILE A 50 9.90 11.42 -4.14
CA ILE A 50 9.47 11.66 -5.51
C ILE A 50 10.55 11.15 -6.45
N HIS A 51 10.18 10.38 -7.47
CA HIS A 51 11.16 9.87 -8.43
C HIS A 51 11.70 11.03 -9.29
N PRO A 52 13.03 11.15 -9.53
CA PRO A 52 13.61 12.27 -10.26
C PRO A 52 13.04 12.45 -11.69
N ILE A 53 12.69 11.36 -12.36
CA ILE A 53 12.03 11.39 -13.67
C ILE A 53 10.63 12.01 -13.58
N GLU A 54 9.88 11.71 -12.52
CA GLU A 54 8.56 12.30 -12.30
C GLU A 54 8.65 13.81 -12.04
N MET A 55 9.66 14.25 -11.29
CA MET A 55 9.93 15.68 -11.05
C MET A 55 10.19 16.44 -12.35
N LEU A 56 10.97 15.86 -13.28
CA LEU A 56 11.26 16.49 -14.56
C LEU A 56 10.07 16.41 -15.53
N ARG A 57 9.16 15.44 -15.37
CA ARG A 57 7.95 15.33 -16.19
C ARG A 57 6.87 16.31 -15.76
N ASP A 58 6.70 16.51 -14.46
CA ASP A 58 5.79 17.52 -13.93
C ASP A 58 6.27 18.93 -14.31
N ARG A 59 5.39 19.73 -14.93
CA ARG A 59 5.75 21.06 -15.45
C ARG A 59 6.15 22.03 -14.33
N LYS A 60 5.46 21.97 -13.19
CA LYS A 60 5.66 22.91 -12.07
C LYS A 60 7.00 22.58 -11.39
N MET A 61 7.24 21.31 -11.08
CA MET A 61 8.49 20.81 -10.50
C MET A 61 9.68 21.01 -11.43
N ARG A 62 9.54 20.66 -12.72
CA ARG A 62 10.59 20.88 -13.73
C ARG A 62 11.00 22.35 -13.80
N ASN A 63 10.04 23.27 -13.92
CA ASN A 63 10.38 24.69 -14.01
C ASN A 63 11.07 25.18 -12.73
N ALA A 64 10.61 24.73 -11.56
CA ALA A 64 11.24 25.08 -10.30
C ALA A 64 12.70 24.58 -10.21
N LEU A 65 12.96 23.35 -10.66
CA LEU A 65 14.31 22.78 -10.79
C LEU A 65 15.18 23.59 -11.75
N LEU A 66 14.67 23.88 -12.95
CA LEU A 66 15.42 24.61 -13.98
C LEU A 66 15.80 26.03 -13.53
N ASP A 67 14.87 26.71 -12.87
CA ASP A 67 15.10 28.05 -12.31
C ASP A 67 16.06 28.04 -11.10
N SER A 68 16.31 26.88 -10.49
CA SER A 68 17.29 26.72 -9.40
C SER A 68 18.69 26.35 -9.89
N LEU A 69 18.88 26.14 -11.20
CA LEU A 69 20.20 25.95 -11.79
C LEU A 69 21.03 27.22 -11.62
N ASN A 70 22.32 27.07 -11.31
CA ASN A 70 23.25 28.18 -11.41
C ASN A 70 23.40 28.63 -12.88
N ARG A 71 23.91 29.84 -13.09
CA ARG A 71 23.98 30.44 -14.43
C ARG A 71 24.79 29.61 -15.43
N ASN A 72 25.88 28.99 -14.99
CA ASN A 72 26.74 28.18 -15.85
C ASN A 72 26.02 26.90 -16.29
N SER A 73 25.39 26.19 -15.36
CA SER A 73 24.61 24.99 -15.67
C SER A 73 23.39 25.30 -16.55
N ALA A 74 22.76 26.46 -16.37
CA ALA A 74 21.68 26.90 -17.25
C ALA A 74 22.18 27.19 -18.68
N LEU A 75 23.35 27.81 -18.83
CA LEU A 75 23.98 28.03 -20.15
C LEU A 75 24.39 26.71 -20.81
N ASP A 76 24.95 25.78 -20.04
CA ASP A 76 25.34 24.44 -20.52
C ASP A 76 24.11 23.67 -21.00
N LEU A 77 23.01 23.70 -20.25
CA LEU A 77 21.75 23.09 -20.66
C LEU A 77 21.20 23.75 -21.93
N ALA A 78 21.19 25.09 -22.01
CA ALA A 78 20.74 25.79 -23.21
C ALA A 78 21.55 25.40 -24.45
N LYS A 79 22.88 25.31 -24.33
CA LYS A 79 23.77 24.85 -25.40
C LYS A 79 23.50 23.38 -25.76
N TYR A 80 23.29 22.52 -24.77
CA TYR A 80 22.99 21.11 -24.97
C TYR A 80 21.66 20.87 -25.71
N LEU A 81 20.69 21.77 -25.48
CA LEU A 81 19.40 21.78 -26.18
C LEU A 81 19.47 22.48 -27.56
N GLY A 82 20.65 22.93 -28.00
CA GLY A 82 20.86 23.52 -29.33
C GLY A 82 20.50 25.00 -29.45
N ILE A 83 20.44 25.73 -28.33
CA ILE A 83 20.10 27.17 -28.31
C ILE A 83 21.38 28.00 -28.34
N THR A 84 21.58 28.77 -29.41
CA THR A 84 22.69 29.73 -29.55
C THR A 84 22.38 31.03 -28.82
N SER A 85 23.28 31.40 -27.91
CA SER A 85 23.08 32.40 -26.86
C SER A 85 23.05 33.85 -27.38
N GLY A 86 22.03 34.59 -26.95
CA GLY A 86 21.97 36.06 -26.98
C GLY A 86 21.22 36.62 -25.77
N ASP A 87 20.22 35.90 -25.26
CA ASP A 87 19.36 36.34 -24.16
C ASP A 87 19.30 35.34 -22.98
N ASN A 88 18.75 35.82 -21.84
CA ASN A 88 18.61 35.14 -20.55
C ASN A 88 18.22 33.64 -20.66
N PRO A 89 19.11 32.68 -20.29
CA PRO A 89 18.91 31.25 -20.53
C PRO A 89 17.67 30.67 -19.83
N TYR A 90 17.33 31.19 -18.65
CA TYR A 90 16.19 30.72 -17.85
C TYR A 90 14.85 30.95 -18.57
N LYS A 91 14.69 32.10 -19.23
CA LYS A 91 13.44 32.44 -19.95
C LYS A 91 13.20 31.54 -21.16
N PHE A 92 14.24 31.00 -21.76
CA PHE A 92 14.12 30.14 -22.95
C PHE A 92 13.88 28.69 -22.56
N ILE A 93 14.62 28.16 -21.59
CA ILE A 93 14.47 26.75 -21.16
C ILE A 93 13.06 26.51 -20.58
N THR A 94 12.52 27.46 -19.80
CA THR A 94 11.16 27.35 -19.22
C THR A 94 10.03 27.47 -20.25
N LYS A 95 10.30 28.03 -21.44
CA LYS A 95 9.33 28.13 -22.55
C LYS A 95 9.33 26.88 -23.44
N LEU A 96 10.35 26.05 -23.37
CA LEU A 96 10.41 24.81 -24.16
C LEU A 96 9.32 23.83 -23.72
N LYS A 97 8.71 23.18 -24.71
CA LYS A 97 7.75 22.10 -24.49
C LYS A 97 8.48 20.76 -24.54
N PHE A 98 8.62 20.13 -23.38
CA PHE A 98 9.13 18.77 -23.26
C PHE A 98 7.96 17.79 -23.41
N TYR A 99 7.68 17.36 -24.65
CA TYR A 99 6.67 16.33 -24.91
C TYR A 99 7.17 14.97 -24.44
N LYS A 100 6.24 14.11 -24.02
CA LYS A 100 6.54 12.72 -23.62
C LYS A 100 7.24 11.99 -24.76
N ASN A 101 8.31 11.27 -24.43
CA ASN A 101 9.17 10.50 -25.32
C ASN A 101 9.88 11.31 -26.42
N SER A 102 9.99 12.63 -26.28
CA SER A 102 10.68 13.49 -27.26
C SER A 102 12.20 13.50 -27.08
N ASP A 103 12.94 13.82 -28.14
CA ASP A 103 14.40 14.02 -28.10
C ASP A 103 14.82 15.08 -27.07
N TYR A 104 14.02 16.14 -26.91
CA TYR A 104 14.25 17.15 -25.87
C TYR A 104 14.09 16.60 -24.45
N GLU A 105 13.15 15.68 -24.20
CA GLU A 105 12.98 15.01 -22.90
C GLU A 105 14.19 14.09 -22.62
N GLN A 106 14.64 13.32 -23.61
CA GLN A 106 15.82 12.46 -23.48
C GLN A 106 17.08 13.28 -23.17
N LYS A 107 17.29 14.40 -23.88
CA LYS A 107 18.40 15.33 -23.64
C LYS A 107 18.32 15.94 -22.24
N LEU A 108 17.12 16.29 -21.77
CA LEU A 108 16.91 16.83 -20.43
C LEU A 108 17.31 15.81 -19.36
N PHE A 109 16.86 14.56 -19.48
CA PHE A 109 17.19 13.50 -18.51
C PHE A 109 18.68 13.20 -18.50
N LYS A 110 19.30 13.11 -19.68
CA LYS A 110 20.74 12.89 -19.83
C LYS A 110 21.57 14.02 -19.21
N PHE A 111 21.14 15.27 -19.31
CA PHE A 111 21.81 16.39 -18.65
C PHE A 111 21.85 16.23 -17.12
N PHE A 112 20.77 15.70 -16.56
CA PHE A 112 20.60 15.41 -15.14
C PHE A 112 21.14 14.03 -14.70
N GLU A 113 21.86 13.33 -15.57
CA GLU A 113 22.44 12.00 -15.32
C GLU A 113 21.38 10.94 -14.99
N LEU A 114 20.16 11.11 -15.51
CA LEU A 114 19.10 10.12 -15.39
C LEU A 114 19.08 9.20 -16.61
N GLU A 115 18.91 7.91 -16.34
CA GLU A 115 18.54 6.96 -17.39
C GLU A 115 17.15 7.33 -17.91
N TRP A 116 17.01 7.43 -19.23
CA TRP A 116 15.72 7.73 -19.82
C TRP A 116 14.84 6.48 -19.75
N GLU A 117 13.69 6.63 -19.10
CA GLU A 117 12.64 5.62 -19.07
C GLU A 117 11.46 6.08 -19.93
N GLU A 118 10.97 5.22 -20.81
CA GLU A 118 9.79 5.50 -21.63
C GLU A 118 8.57 5.78 -20.75
N TYR A 119 7.76 6.80 -21.10
CA TYR A 119 6.52 7.06 -20.40
C TYR A 119 5.51 5.94 -20.70
N LYS A 120 5.37 4.99 -19.77
CA LYS A 120 4.26 4.04 -19.76
C LYS A 120 3.05 4.74 -19.14
N THR A 121 2.00 4.99 -19.92
CA THR A 121 0.70 5.38 -19.36
C THR A 121 0.22 4.25 -18.47
N ALA A 122 0.43 4.38 -17.16
CA ALA A 122 -0.34 3.59 -16.21
C ALA A 122 -1.80 3.98 -16.42
N ASP A 123 -2.61 2.98 -16.78
CA ASP A 123 -4.05 3.13 -16.94
C ASP A 123 -4.64 3.35 -15.54
N LYS A 124 -4.61 4.60 -15.07
CA LYS A 124 -5.24 5.00 -13.81
C LYS A 124 -6.75 4.95 -14.05
N ARG A 125 -7.36 3.81 -13.76
CA ARG A 125 -8.82 3.69 -13.77
C ARG A 125 -9.35 4.54 -12.62
N ASP A 126 -10.47 5.23 -12.85
CA ASP A 126 -11.14 6.01 -11.80
C ASP A 126 -11.68 5.12 -10.67
N ILE A 127 -11.85 3.81 -10.94
CA ILE A 127 -12.37 2.81 -10.02
C ILE A 127 -11.46 1.58 -10.04
N ASP A 128 -10.91 1.26 -8.87
CA ASP A 128 -10.30 -0.02 -8.59
C ASP A 128 -11.33 -0.96 -7.95
N VAL A 129 -11.35 -2.22 -8.38
CA VAL A 129 -12.20 -3.25 -7.80
C VAL A 129 -11.32 -4.28 -7.09
N ALA A 130 -11.48 -4.39 -5.78
CA ALA A 130 -10.88 -5.47 -5.02
C ALA A 130 -11.71 -6.75 -5.22
N VAL A 131 -11.06 -7.85 -5.61
CA VAL A 131 -11.70 -9.16 -5.81
C VAL A 131 -11.16 -10.12 -4.76
N ALA A 132 -12.05 -10.83 -4.07
CA ALA A 132 -11.67 -11.87 -3.13
C ALA A 132 -11.29 -13.16 -3.88
N ASP A 133 -10.23 -13.83 -3.46
CA ASP A 133 -9.77 -15.10 -4.06
C ASP A 133 -10.82 -16.22 -3.96
N ARG A 134 -11.56 -16.24 -2.84
CA ARG A 134 -12.65 -17.21 -2.59
C ARG A 134 -13.86 -16.46 -2.06
N PRO A 135 -14.71 -15.85 -2.92
CA PRO A 135 -15.89 -15.14 -2.47
C PRO A 135 -16.91 -16.12 -1.85
N LEU A 136 -17.70 -15.62 -0.91
CA LEU A 136 -18.84 -16.34 -0.35
C LEU A 136 -20.04 -16.18 -1.28
N PHE A 137 -20.91 -17.18 -1.32
CA PHE A 137 -22.19 -17.03 -2.01
C PHE A 137 -23.13 -16.12 -1.21
N ASP A 138 -24.07 -15.46 -1.89
CA ASP A 138 -25.02 -14.53 -1.27
C ASP A 138 -25.78 -15.15 -0.09
N HIS A 139 -26.19 -16.42 -0.20
CA HIS A 139 -26.87 -17.12 0.88
C HIS A 139 -25.97 -17.37 2.09
N GLN A 140 -24.66 -17.55 1.89
CA GLN A 140 -23.71 -17.68 2.99
C GLN A 140 -23.50 -16.33 3.68
N ILE A 141 -23.39 -15.24 2.90
CA ILE A 141 -23.27 -13.88 3.43
C ILE A 141 -24.49 -13.55 4.30
N ALA A 142 -25.70 -13.77 3.77
CA ALA A 142 -26.93 -13.55 4.51
C ALA A 142 -27.00 -14.40 5.80
N ALA A 143 -26.61 -15.67 5.72
CA ALA A 143 -26.58 -16.55 6.89
C ALA A 143 -25.56 -16.10 7.95
N ILE A 144 -24.37 -15.64 7.55
CA ILE A 144 -23.33 -15.11 8.46
C ILE A 144 -23.85 -13.89 9.22
N VAL A 145 -24.47 -12.94 8.50
CA VAL A 145 -25.01 -11.70 9.11
C VAL A 145 -26.08 -12.04 10.16
N GLU A 146 -27.02 -12.91 9.82
CA GLU A 146 -28.07 -13.33 10.76
C GLU A 146 -27.53 -14.16 11.94
N LEU A 147 -26.55 -15.02 11.68
CA LEU A 147 -25.93 -15.86 12.71
C LEU A 147 -25.18 -15.00 13.74
N LYS A 148 -24.35 -14.06 13.28
CA LYS A 148 -23.65 -13.11 14.17
C LYS A 148 -24.61 -12.29 15.02
N ARG A 149 -25.68 -11.77 14.42
CA ARG A 149 -26.69 -10.94 15.11
C ARG A 149 -27.39 -11.68 16.26
N LYS A 150 -27.54 -13.00 16.16
CA LYS A 150 -28.31 -13.82 17.11
C LYS A 150 -27.43 -14.56 18.13
N LEU A 151 -26.18 -14.88 17.77
CA LEU A 151 -25.26 -15.69 18.59
C LEU A 151 -25.02 -15.12 19.99
N ASP A 152 -24.91 -13.80 20.14
CA ASP A 152 -24.66 -13.18 21.46
C ASP A 152 -25.87 -13.21 22.40
N LYS A 153 -27.07 -13.46 21.86
CA LYS A 153 -28.33 -13.36 22.61
C LYS A 153 -29.00 -14.70 22.84
N SER A 154 -28.65 -15.71 22.05
CA SER A 154 -29.43 -16.94 21.97
C SER A 154 -28.65 -18.09 21.33
N ARG A 155 -29.14 -19.31 21.57
CA ARG A 155 -28.71 -20.50 20.82
C ARG A 155 -29.34 -20.44 19.43
N VAL A 156 -28.56 -20.73 18.40
CA VAL A 156 -29.00 -20.67 17.00
C VAL A 156 -28.90 -22.05 16.36
N LEU A 157 -29.97 -22.46 15.65
CA LEU A 157 -29.95 -23.60 14.75
C LEU A 157 -29.86 -23.10 13.31
N LEU A 158 -28.70 -23.27 12.67
CA LEU A 158 -28.51 -22.94 11.26
C LEU A 158 -28.89 -24.14 10.39
N HIS A 159 -30.01 -24.03 9.68
CA HIS A 159 -30.44 -25.02 8.70
C HIS A 159 -30.07 -24.57 7.28
N MET A 160 -29.28 -25.38 6.58
CA MET A 160 -28.99 -25.19 5.15
C MET A 160 -28.90 -26.57 4.47
N PRO A 161 -29.19 -26.69 3.16
CA PRO A 161 -29.06 -27.95 2.42
C PRO A 161 -27.63 -28.53 2.44
N THR A 162 -27.48 -29.82 2.17
CA THR A 162 -26.15 -30.42 1.96
C THR A 162 -25.49 -29.81 0.73
N GLY A 163 -24.17 -29.59 0.77
CA GLY A 163 -23.43 -28.94 -0.32
C GLY A 163 -23.50 -27.41 -0.36
N SER A 164 -24.36 -26.76 0.43
CA SER A 164 -24.50 -25.29 0.43
C SER A 164 -23.36 -24.52 1.14
N GLY A 165 -22.36 -25.25 1.66
CA GLY A 165 -21.22 -24.67 2.37
C GLY A 165 -21.51 -24.29 3.83
N LYS A 166 -22.28 -25.09 4.58
CA LYS A 166 -22.54 -24.89 6.02
C LYS A 166 -21.25 -24.70 6.82
N THR A 167 -20.32 -25.64 6.71
CA THR A 167 -19.04 -25.62 7.43
C THR A 167 -18.26 -24.34 7.16
N ARG A 168 -18.09 -23.99 5.87
CA ARG A 168 -17.46 -22.73 5.46
C ARG A 168 -18.14 -21.49 6.05
N THR A 169 -19.47 -21.47 6.06
CA THR A 169 -20.28 -20.36 6.60
C THR A 169 -20.03 -20.19 8.10
N VAL A 170 -20.08 -21.27 8.87
CA VAL A 170 -19.88 -21.22 10.33
C VAL A 170 -18.42 -20.94 10.67
N MET A 171 -17.47 -21.55 9.96
CA MET A 171 -16.04 -21.28 10.17
C MET A 171 -15.65 -19.85 9.85
N ARG A 172 -16.33 -19.18 8.91
CA ARG A 172 -16.16 -17.74 8.73
C ARG A 172 -16.62 -16.96 9.97
N VAL A 173 -17.75 -17.31 10.57
CA VAL A 173 -18.20 -16.68 11.82
C VAL A 173 -17.23 -16.91 12.96
N VAL A 174 -16.68 -18.12 13.08
CA VAL A 174 -15.65 -18.46 14.08
C VAL A 174 -14.37 -17.65 13.85
N ALA A 175 -13.90 -17.52 12.61
CA ALA A 175 -12.76 -16.68 12.27
C ALA A 175 -13.02 -15.21 12.66
N ASP A 176 -14.18 -14.67 12.31
CA ASP A 176 -14.53 -13.30 12.65
C ASP A 176 -14.63 -13.09 14.19
N ARG A 177 -15.14 -14.08 14.93
CA ARG A 177 -15.18 -14.07 16.41
C ARG A 177 -13.80 -13.91 17.04
N PHE A 178 -12.82 -14.67 16.54
CA PHE A 178 -11.45 -14.55 17.04
C PHE A 178 -10.77 -13.25 16.63
N LEU A 179 -11.24 -12.59 15.57
CA LEU A 179 -10.75 -11.26 15.18
C LEU A 179 -11.29 -10.19 16.15
N ASP A 180 -12.55 -10.30 16.54
CA ASP A 180 -13.24 -9.36 17.43
C ASP A 180 -12.81 -9.53 18.90
N ASN A 181 -12.53 -10.77 19.34
CA ASN A 181 -12.21 -11.10 20.73
C ASN A 181 -10.89 -11.91 20.86
N CYS A 182 -9.98 -11.42 21.71
CA CYS A 182 -8.65 -12.02 21.88
C CYS A 182 -8.63 -13.29 22.74
N ASP A 183 -9.61 -13.52 23.61
CA ASP A 183 -9.61 -14.62 24.59
C ASP A 183 -10.89 -15.48 24.50
N GLU A 184 -11.13 -16.09 23.34
CA GLU A 184 -12.25 -17.03 23.15
C GLU A 184 -11.75 -18.45 22.76
N LEU A 185 -12.38 -19.47 23.36
CA LEU A 185 -12.27 -20.86 22.92
C LEU A 185 -13.54 -21.27 22.19
N VAL A 186 -13.40 -21.81 20.98
CA VAL A 186 -14.52 -22.37 20.22
C VAL A 186 -14.33 -23.87 20.10
N ILE A 187 -15.39 -24.63 20.42
CA ILE A 187 -15.40 -26.10 20.29
C ILE A 187 -16.32 -26.47 19.12
N TRP A 188 -15.77 -27.15 18.12
CA TRP A 188 -16.47 -27.77 17.01
C TRP A 188 -16.61 -29.27 17.25
N LEU A 189 -17.85 -29.76 17.29
CA LEU A 189 -18.16 -31.18 17.45
C LEU A 189 -18.64 -31.76 16.12
N ALA A 190 -18.03 -32.86 15.68
CA ALA A 190 -18.46 -33.61 14.50
C ALA A 190 -18.42 -35.12 14.77
N TYR A 191 -19.08 -35.91 13.92
CA TYR A 191 -19.24 -37.35 14.15
C TYR A 191 -18.08 -38.21 13.61
N SER A 192 -17.32 -37.71 12.63
CA SER A 192 -16.23 -38.46 12.01
C SER A 192 -14.96 -37.62 11.90
N GLY A 193 -13.81 -38.28 11.87
CA GLY A 193 -12.51 -37.62 11.68
C GLY A 193 -12.42 -36.84 10.36
N GLU A 194 -13.06 -37.33 9.29
CA GLU A 194 -13.12 -36.63 7.99
C GLU A 194 -13.85 -35.27 8.11
N LEU A 195 -15.00 -35.25 8.80
CA LEU A 195 -15.74 -34.01 9.04
C LEU A 195 -14.99 -33.05 9.97
N CYS A 196 -14.21 -33.60 10.91
CA CYS A 196 -13.34 -32.82 11.75
C CYS A 196 -12.23 -32.15 10.93
N GLU A 197 -11.54 -32.87 10.05
CA GLU A 197 -10.47 -32.29 9.24
C GLU A 197 -11.03 -31.27 8.22
N GLN A 198 -12.19 -31.54 7.63
CA GLN A 198 -12.87 -30.57 6.76
C GLN A 198 -13.16 -29.26 7.48
N ALA A 199 -13.57 -29.31 8.75
CA ALA A 199 -13.80 -28.14 9.57
C ALA A 199 -12.50 -27.35 9.83
N ILE A 200 -11.39 -28.04 10.07
CA ILE A 200 -10.06 -27.43 10.25
C ILE A 200 -9.59 -26.75 8.97
N GLU A 201 -9.71 -27.41 7.83
CA GLU A 201 -9.33 -26.87 6.52
C GLU A 201 -10.14 -25.61 6.18
N GLU A 202 -11.46 -25.65 6.35
CA GLU A 202 -12.32 -24.48 6.10
C GLU A 202 -12.02 -23.32 7.06
N PHE A 203 -11.65 -23.60 8.31
CA PHE A 203 -11.20 -22.56 9.24
C PHE A 203 -9.86 -21.96 8.82
N LYS A 204 -8.87 -22.79 8.46
CA LYS A 204 -7.56 -22.31 7.99
C LYS A 204 -7.70 -21.43 6.75
N GLU A 205 -8.53 -21.84 5.79
CA GLU A 205 -8.82 -21.04 4.60
C GLU A 205 -9.49 -19.71 4.94
N ALA A 206 -10.41 -19.69 5.90
CA ALA A 206 -11.00 -18.42 6.37
C ALA A 206 -9.95 -17.52 7.04
N TRP A 207 -9.18 -18.07 7.98
CA TRP A 207 -8.19 -17.32 8.77
C TRP A 207 -7.01 -16.83 7.93
N LYS A 208 -6.60 -17.54 6.87
CA LYS A 208 -5.52 -17.14 5.97
C LYS A 208 -5.68 -15.71 5.42
N TYR A 209 -6.92 -15.30 5.14
CA TYR A 209 -7.19 -13.98 4.55
C TYR A 209 -7.73 -12.95 5.54
N THR A 210 -8.19 -13.36 6.72
CA THR A 210 -8.77 -12.44 7.73
C THR A 210 -7.98 -12.33 9.02
N GLY A 211 -7.08 -13.28 9.27
CA GLY A 211 -6.39 -13.41 10.55
C GLY A 211 -5.40 -12.29 10.81
N ASN A 212 -5.31 -11.87 12.07
CA ASN A 212 -4.36 -10.87 12.54
C ASN A 212 -3.24 -11.44 13.43
N SER A 213 -3.30 -12.74 13.75
CA SER A 213 -2.31 -13.43 14.58
C SER A 213 -2.32 -14.93 14.32
N GLU A 214 -1.39 -15.67 14.93
CA GLU A 214 -1.50 -17.12 15.02
C GLU A 214 -2.68 -17.51 15.93
N ILE A 215 -3.37 -18.60 15.58
CA ILE A 215 -4.42 -19.20 16.39
C ILE A 215 -4.18 -20.70 16.48
N PRO A 216 -4.08 -21.28 17.69
CA PRO A 216 -3.90 -22.71 17.84
C PRO A 216 -5.19 -23.46 17.49
N ILE A 217 -5.03 -24.60 16.81
CA ILE A 217 -6.10 -25.53 16.47
C ILE A 217 -5.79 -26.87 17.13
N TYR A 218 -6.69 -27.35 18.00
CA TYR A 218 -6.52 -28.59 18.77
C TYR A 218 -7.39 -29.70 18.18
N ARG A 219 -6.79 -30.88 17.97
CA ARG A 219 -7.50 -32.08 17.47
C ARG A 219 -7.79 -33.04 18.62
N PHE A 220 -9.06 -33.36 18.80
CA PHE A 220 -9.61 -34.28 19.80
C PHE A 220 -10.47 -35.36 19.14
N PHE A 221 -9.89 -36.03 18.15
CA PHE A 221 -10.53 -37.12 17.41
C PHE A 221 -9.48 -38.11 16.92
N GLY A 222 -9.90 -39.35 16.67
CA GLY A 222 -8.99 -40.43 16.27
C GLY A 222 -7.98 -40.76 17.38
N SER A 223 -6.69 -40.78 17.04
CA SER A 223 -5.59 -41.02 18.00
C SER A 223 -5.07 -39.74 18.66
N HIS A 224 -5.64 -38.57 18.34
CA HIS A 224 -5.19 -37.30 18.89
C HIS A 224 -5.90 -36.99 20.21
N ASN A 225 -5.11 -36.84 21.27
CA ASN A 225 -5.56 -36.35 22.57
C ASN A 225 -4.52 -35.34 23.06
N THR A 226 -4.84 -34.04 23.08
CA THR A 226 -3.84 -33.02 23.40
C THR A 226 -4.06 -32.45 24.81
N ASP A 227 -3.21 -32.80 25.76
CA ASP A 227 -3.22 -32.22 27.12
C ASP A 227 -2.98 -30.69 27.14
N LEU A 228 -2.53 -30.12 26.02
CA LEU A 228 -2.15 -28.71 25.84
C LEU A 228 -3.33 -27.72 25.99
N ILE A 229 -4.59 -28.18 25.88
CA ILE A 229 -5.76 -27.29 26.05
C ILE A 229 -5.80 -26.67 27.44
N LYS A 230 -5.29 -27.35 28.47
CA LYS A 230 -5.40 -26.93 29.89
C LYS A 230 -4.84 -25.54 30.17
N PHE A 231 -4.00 -25.00 29.29
CA PHE A 231 -3.36 -23.69 29.43
C PHE A 231 -3.83 -22.66 28.40
N SER A 232 -4.75 -23.04 27.53
CA SER A 232 -5.12 -22.24 26.36
C SER A 232 -6.36 -21.41 26.67
N LYS A 233 -6.29 -20.09 26.45
CA LYS A 233 -7.43 -19.16 26.59
C LYS A 233 -8.04 -18.75 25.25
N ARG A 234 -7.39 -19.12 24.15
CA ARG A 234 -7.78 -18.82 22.78
C ARG A 234 -7.53 -20.02 21.88
N GLY A 235 -8.42 -20.30 20.94
CA GLY A 235 -8.20 -21.35 19.93
C GLY A 235 -9.45 -22.09 19.48
N LEU A 236 -9.29 -22.83 18.39
CA LEU A 236 -10.32 -23.72 17.85
C LEU A 236 -10.04 -25.15 18.31
N ILE A 237 -10.99 -25.77 18.99
CA ILE A 237 -10.95 -27.17 19.40
C ILE A 237 -11.89 -27.93 18.49
N VAL A 238 -11.40 -28.97 17.82
CA VAL A 238 -12.21 -29.83 16.95
C VAL A 238 -12.23 -31.23 17.54
N ALA A 239 -13.41 -31.75 17.87
CA ALA A 239 -13.58 -33.04 18.53
C ALA A 239 -14.65 -33.90 17.85
N GLY A 240 -14.46 -35.22 17.90
CA GLY A 240 -15.35 -36.20 17.26
C GLY A 240 -14.96 -37.64 17.50
#